data_AF-A0A7J6WF78-F1
#
_entry.id   AF-A0A7J6WF78-F1
#
_cell.length_a   1.000
_cell.length_b   1.000
_cell.length_c   1.000
_cell.angle_alpha   90.00
_cell.angle_beta   90.00
_cell.angle_gamma   90.00
#
_symmetry.space_group_name_H-M   'P 1'
#
loop_
_entity.id
_entity.type
_entity.pdbx_description
1 polymer ?
#
loop_
_entity_poly.entity_id
_entity_poly.type
_entity_poly.pdbx_seq_one_letter_code
_entity_poly.pdbx_strand_id
1 'polypeptide(L)'
;VVRLCAKSREAVSSPVEHLTLHYQVRHLDTSEKSELHKLQQLKDEQGELSSSDEKKYKALKRATEREISQSADVICCTCVGAGDPRLANFRFRQVLIDESTQATEPECLIPLVLGVKQVVLVGDHCQLGPVIMCKKAARAGLAQSLFERLVLLGVKPFRLQ
;
A
#
# COMPACT_ATOMS: atom_id res chain seq x y z
N VAL A 1 8.43 -8.59 -5.90
CA VAL A 1 7.84 -7.70 -4.86
C VAL A 1 7.51 -6.35 -5.48
N VAL A 2 6.35 -5.78 -5.15
CA VAL A 2 5.94 -4.43 -5.56
C VAL A 2 5.65 -3.60 -4.31
N ARG A 3 6.29 -2.44 -4.19
CA ARG A 3 5.99 -1.46 -3.15
C ARG A 3 5.01 -0.41 -3.68
N LEU A 4 3.80 -0.37 -3.14
CA LEU A 4 2.83 0.66 -3.44
C LEU A 4 2.93 1.79 -2.42
N CYS A 5 3.05 3.03 -2.92
CA CYS A 5 3.03 4.24 -2.11
C CYS A 5 2.02 5.24 -2.66
N ALA A 6 1.58 6.17 -1.81
CA ALA A 6 0.77 7.31 -2.22
C ALA A 6 1.53 8.18 -3.23
N LYS A 7 0.83 8.83 -4.17
CA LYS A 7 1.46 9.69 -5.18
C LYS A 7 2.32 10.81 -4.58
N SER A 8 1.88 11.38 -3.46
CA SER A 8 2.63 12.40 -2.71
C SER A 8 3.97 11.90 -2.16
N ARG A 9 4.20 10.58 -2.14
CA ARG A 9 5.41 9.92 -1.66
C ARG A 9 6.34 9.49 -2.81
N GLU A 10 5.96 9.67 -4.08
CA GLU A 10 6.76 9.21 -5.23
C GLU A 10 8.10 9.96 -5.34
N ALA A 11 8.17 11.23 -4.94
CA ALA A 11 9.41 12.01 -4.93
C ALA A 11 10.31 11.74 -3.71
N VAL A 12 9.88 10.89 -2.76
CA VAL A 12 10.63 10.65 -1.52
C VAL A 12 11.60 9.49 -1.73
N SER A 13 12.90 9.79 -1.62
CA SER A 13 13.96 8.79 -1.73
C SER A 13 13.80 7.68 -0.68
N SER A 14 14.12 6.44 -1.09
CA SER A 14 14.07 5.28 -0.22
C SER A 14 15.06 4.21 -0.70
N PRO A 15 15.68 3.42 0.20
CA PRO A 15 16.60 2.34 -0.21
C PRO A 15 15.94 1.27 -1.10
N VAL A 16 14.61 1.21 -1.13
CA VAL A 16 13.83 0.27 -1.94
C VAL A 16 13.02 0.97 -3.04
N GLU A 17 13.47 2.14 -3.51
CA GLU A 17 12.83 2.89 -4.60
C GLU A 17 12.62 2.02 -5.85
N HIS A 18 13.60 1.18 -6.20
CA HIS A 18 13.52 0.25 -7.33
C HIS A 18 12.37 -0.77 -7.24
N LEU A 19 11.86 -1.04 -6.02
CA LEU A 19 10.69 -1.89 -5.81
C LEU A 19 9.37 -1.13 -5.95
N THR A 20 9.39 0.19 -6.01
CA THR A 20 8.14 0.96 -6.06
C THR A 20 7.39 0.80 -7.38
N LEU A 21 6.07 0.78 -7.33
CA LEU A 21 5.24 0.57 -8.53
C LEU A 21 5.54 1.62 -9.61
N HIS A 22 5.69 2.89 -9.25
CA HIS A 22 5.97 3.96 -10.20
C HIS A 22 7.37 3.83 -10.84
N TYR A 23 8.38 3.40 -10.06
CA TYR A 23 9.71 3.11 -10.60
C TYR A 23 9.65 1.94 -11.58
N GLN A 24 8.98 0.83 -11.21
CA GLN A 24 8.85 -0.33 -12.07
C GLN A 24 8.10 0.00 -13.37
N VAL A 25 7.02 0.78 -13.32
CA VAL A 25 6.31 1.25 -14.53
C VAL A 25 7.23 2.04 -15.46
N ARG A 26 8.15 2.85 -14.92
CA ARG A 26 9.07 3.68 -15.71
C ARG A 26 10.22 2.87 -16.31
N HIS A 27 10.67 1.81 -15.65
CA HIS A 27 11.89 1.07 -16.02
C HIS A 27 11.61 -0.35 -16.54
N LEU A 28 10.34 -0.73 -16.73
CA LEU A 28 10.00 -2.03 -17.31
C LEU A 28 10.33 -2.05 -18.80
N ASP A 29 11.48 -2.65 -19.09
CA ASP A 29 12.02 -2.75 -20.43
C ASP A 29 11.33 -3.90 -21.18
N THR A 30 10.32 -3.56 -21.98
CA THR A 30 9.64 -4.51 -22.87
C THR A 30 9.60 -3.91 -24.27
N SER A 31 10.01 -4.72 -25.26
CA SER A 31 10.08 -4.32 -26.67
C SER A 31 8.74 -3.83 -27.25
N GLU A 32 7.61 -4.05 -26.56
CA GLU A 32 6.26 -3.67 -26.98
C GLU A 32 5.61 -2.50 -26.22
N LYS A 33 6.25 -1.86 -25.22
CA LYS A 33 5.64 -0.73 -24.47
C LYS A 33 6.09 0.66 -24.93
N SER A 34 6.37 0.80 -26.22
CA SER A 34 6.94 2.03 -26.79
C SER A 34 6.05 3.27 -26.68
N GLU A 35 4.72 3.13 -26.53
CA GLU A 35 3.81 4.28 -26.48
C GLU A 35 3.72 4.95 -25.10
N LEU A 36 3.64 4.15 -24.01
CA LEU A 36 3.60 4.72 -22.65
C LEU A 36 4.89 5.49 -22.35
N HIS A 37 6.05 4.96 -22.77
CA HIS A 37 7.33 5.63 -22.60
C HIS A 37 7.40 6.95 -23.40
N LYS A 38 6.97 6.94 -24.66
CA LYS A 38 6.90 8.16 -25.49
C LYS A 38 6.00 9.24 -24.85
N LEU A 39 4.82 8.85 -24.36
CA LEU A 39 3.90 9.77 -23.68
C LEU A 39 4.47 10.27 -22.35
N GLN A 40 5.17 9.41 -21.60
CA GLN A 40 5.86 9.83 -20.38
C GLN A 40 6.97 10.83 -20.67
N GLN A 41 7.81 10.56 -21.67
CA GLN A 41 8.88 11.46 -22.07
C GLN A 41 8.34 12.82 -22.55
N LEU A 42 7.30 12.80 -23.39
CA LEU A 42 6.63 14.02 -23.86
C LEU A 42 6.08 14.84 -22.68
N LYS A 43 5.50 14.16 -21.68
CA LYS A 43 5.00 14.79 -20.45
C LYS A 43 6.12 15.37 -19.60
N ASP A 44 7.25 14.67 -19.50
CA ASP A 44 8.42 15.14 -18.75
C ASP A 44 9.05 16.38 -19.42
N GLU A 45 9.03 16.44 -20.76
CA GLU A 45 9.56 17.57 -21.55
C GLU A 45 8.62 18.79 -21.57
N GLN A 46 7.30 18.58 -21.68
CA GLN A 46 6.32 19.66 -21.86
C GLN A 46 5.55 20.04 -20.57
N GLY A 47 5.66 19.24 -19.51
CA GLY A 47 4.91 19.38 -18.25
C GLY A 47 3.46 18.89 -18.34
N GLU A 48 2.79 19.10 -19.47
CA GLU A 48 1.41 18.67 -19.72
C GLU A 48 1.26 17.93 -21.05
N LEU A 49 0.19 17.13 -21.17
CA LEU A 49 -0.18 16.43 -22.40
C LEU A 49 -1.50 16.99 -22.95
N SER A 50 -1.74 16.79 -24.25
CA SER A 50 -3.05 17.05 -24.85
C SER A 50 -4.15 16.24 -24.14
N SER A 51 -5.41 16.68 -24.19
CA SER A 51 -6.52 15.97 -23.53
C SER A 51 -6.67 14.52 -24.00
N SER A 52 -6.41 14.27 -25.28
CA SER A 52 -6.41 12.92 -25.89
C SER A 52 -5.24 12.08 -25.36
N ASP A 53 -4.03 12.65 -25.34
CA ASP A 53 -2.83 11.94 -24.90
C ASP A 53 -2.82 11.70 -23.40
N GLU A 54 -3.31 12.63 -22.59
CA GLU A 54 -3.46 12.45 -21.15
C GLU A 54 -4.44 11.31 -20.83
N LYS A 55 -5.51 11.16 -21.62
CA LYS A 55 -6.46 10.04 -21.49
C LYS A 55 -5.80 8.71 -21.84
N LYS A 56 -5.06 8.66 -22.96
CA LYS A 56 -4.30 7.47 -23.39
C LYS A 56 -3.21 7.10 -22.38
N TYR A 57 -2.41 8.07 -21.95
CA TYR A 57 -1.36 7.91 -20.94
C TYR A 57 -1.92 7.32 -19.65
N LYS A 58 -3.03 7.87 -19.12
CA LYS A 58 -3.69 7.33 -17.91
C LYS A 58 -4.18 5.89 -18.10
N ALA A 59 -4.73 5.56 -19.27
CA ALA A 59 -5.19 4.21 -19.56
C ALA A 59 -4.02 3.21 -19.62
N LEU A 60 -2.98 3.53 -20.38
CA LEU A 60 -1.78 2.71 -20.53
C LEU A 60 -1.02 2.55 -19.21
N LYS A 61 -0.89 3.63 -18.42
CA LYS A 61 -0.30 3.60 -17.09
C LYS A 61 -1.08 2.68 -16.16
N ARG A 62 -2.41 2.80 -16.10
CA ARG A 62 -3.26 1.93 -15.27
C ARG A 62 -3.18 0.46 -15.69
N ALA A 63 -3.12 0.19 -16.99
CA ALA A 63 -2.96 -1.17 -17.50
C ALA A 63 -1.62 -1.77 -17.06
N THR A 64 -0.54 -1.00 -17.20
CA THR A 64 0.81 -1.43 -16.79
C THR A 64 0.92 -1.59 -15.27
N GLU A 65 0.39 -0.65 -14.49
CA GLU A 65 0.32 -0.74 -13.02
C GLU A 65 -0.40 -2.01 -12.57
N ARG A 66 -1.51 -2.35 -13.23
CA ARG A 66 -2.29 -3.56 -12.95
C ARG A 66 -1.50 -4.81 -13.28
N GLU A 67 -0.88 -4.89 -14.45
CA GLU A 67 -0.07 -6.04 -14.89
C GLU A 67 1.06 -6.33 -13.90
N ILE A 68 1.83 -5.31 -13.52
CA ILE A 68 2.92 -5.41 -12.55
C ILE A 68 2.41 -5.88 -11.19
N SER A 69 1.29 -5.32 -10.73
CA SER A 69 0.72 -5.67 -9.44
C SER A 69 0.14 -7.09 -9.45
N GLN A 70 -0.42 -7.55 -10.57
CA GLN A 70 -0.96 -8.91 -10.73
C GLN A 70 0.12 -9.98 -10.80
N SER A 71 1.29 -9.66 -11.37
CA SER A 71 2.43 -10.59 -11.45
C SER A 71 3.30 -10.61 -10.19
N ALA A 72 3.04 -9.72 -9.22
CA ALA A 72 3.83 -9.64 -8.01
C ALA A 72 3.49 -10.77 -7.02
N ASP A 73 4.51 -11.48 -6.54
CA ASP A 73 4.34 -12.45 -5.44
C ASP A 73 3.92 -11.77 -4.12
N VAL A 74 4.40 -10.54 -3.91
CA VAL A 74 4.15 -9.75 -2.69
C VAL A 74 3.94 -8.29 -3.06
N ILE A 75 2.86 -7.70 -2.52
CA ILE A 75 2.61 -6.26 -2.56
C ILE A 75 2.79 -5.69 -1.15
N CYS A 76 3.72 -4.76 -0.99
CA CYS A 76 3.96 -4.04 0.26
C CYS A 76 3.37 -2.63 0.17
N CYS A 77 2.57 -2.24 1.16
CA CYS A 77 2.02 -0.89 1.28
C CYS A 77 1.74 -0.57 2.76
N THR A 78 1.40 0.69 3.06
CA THR A 78 0.89 1.03 4.40
C THR A 78 -0.54 0.51 4.57
N CYS A 79 -1.01 0.34 5.81
CA CYS A 79 -2.41 -0.07 6.07
C CYS A 79 -3.41 0.83 5.35
N VAL A 80 -3.27 2.15 5.46
CA VAL A 80 -4.08 3.12 4.70
C VAL A 80 -3.87 2.99 3.18
N GLY A 81 -2.64 2.73 2.74
CA GLY A 81 -2.29 2.52 1.33
C GLY A 81 -2.95 1.28 0.71
N ALA A 82 -3.37 0.30 1.50
CA ALA A 82 -4.15 -0.83 1.02
C ALA A 82 -5.52 -0.42 0.47
N GLY A 83 -6.04 0.75 0.87
CA GLY A 83 -7.26 1.36 0.33
C GLY A 83 -7.05 2.12 -0.99
N ASP A 84 -5.85 2.10 -1.58
CA ASP A 84 -5.57 2.78 -2.84
C ASP A 84 -6.46 2.22 -3.99
N PRO A 85 -7.08 3.08 -4.83
CA PRO A 85 -7.92 2.63 -5.95
C PRO A 85 -7.24 1.65 -6.92
N ARG A 86 -5.90 1.67 -6.99
CA ARG A 86 -5.13 0.70 -7.80
C ARG A 86 -5.27 -0.74 -7.28
N LEU A 87 -5.58 -0.92 -5.99
CA LEU A 87 -5.81 -2.23 -5.35
C LEU A 87 -7.29 -2.59 -5.19
N ALA A 88 -8.24 -1.71 -5.53
CA ALA A 88 -9.67 -1.91 -5.26
C ALA A 88 -10.27 -3.19 -5.87
N ASN A 89 -9.71 -3.69 -6.98
CA ASN A 89 -10.16 -4.92 -7.65
C ASN A 89 -9.28 -6.14 -7.34
N PHE A 90 -8.33 -6.01 -6.41
CA PHE A 90 -7.52 -7.13 -5.94
C PHE A 90 -8.21 -7.83 -4.78
N ARG A 91 -8.00 -9.15 -4.68
CA ARG A 91 -8.37 -9.93 -3.51
C ARG A 91 -7.11 -10.54 -2.93
N PHE A 92 -6.84 -10.25 -1.67
CA PHE A 92 -5.69 -10.77 -0.94
C PHE A 92 -6.17 -11.88 -0.02
N ARG A 93 -5.83 -13.13 -0.34
CA ARG A 93 -6.20 -14.26 0.53
C ARG A 93 -5.42 -14.25 1.85
N GLN A 94 -4.18 -13.77 1.82
CA GLN A 94 -3.26 -13.75 2.94
C GLN A 94 -2.79 -12.31 3.15
N VAL A 95 -2.84 -11.83 4.39
CA VAL A 95 -2.33 -10.52 4.78
C VAL A 95 -1.45 -10.68 6.01
N LEU A 96 -0.25 -10.09 5.94
CA LEU A 96 0.63 -9.90 7.08
C LEU A 96 0.70 -8.40 7.36
N ILE A 97 0.47 -8.01 8.60
CA ILE A 97 0.60 -6.63 9.07
C ILE A 97 1.68 -6.61 10.14
N ASP A 98 2.83 -6.03 9.79
CA ASP A 98 3.89 -5.74 10.73
C ASP A 98 3.66 -4.40 11.42
N GLU A 99 4.20 -4.21 12.62
CA GLU A 99 3.94 -3.04 13.48
C GLU A 99 2.44 -2.77 13.70
N SER A 100 1.62 -3.84 13.73
CA SER A 100 0.16 -3.75 13.86
C SER A 100 -0.32 -3.13 15.17
N THR A 101 0.55 -3.06 16.19
CA THR A 101 0.31 -2.36 17.46
C THR A 101 0.39 -0.84 17.32
N GLN A 102 1.05 -0.31 16.29
CA GLN A 102 1.10 1.14 16.02
C GLN A 102 -0.12 1.65 15.25
N ALA A 103 -0.90 0.77 14.64
CA ALA A 103 -2.07 1.12 13.85
C ALA A 103 -3.35 1.10 14.70
N THR A 104 -4.22 2.08 14.47
CA THR A 104 -5.58 2.03 15.04
C THR A 104 -6.32 0.82 14.49
N GLU A 105 -7.30 0.30 15.22
CA GLU A 105 -8.11 -0.79 14.72
C GLU A 105 -8.77 -0.50 13.34
N PRO A 106 -9.38 0.68 13.09
CA PRO A 106 -9.91 0.99 11.77
C PRO A 106 -8.86 1.00 10.66
N GLU A 107 -7.65 1.46 10.96
CA GLU A 107 -6.53 1.44 10.00
C GLU A 107 -6.11 0.00 9.66
N CYS A 108 -5.97 -0.87 10.67
CA CYS A 108 -5.70 -2.29 10.49
C CYS A 108 -6.79 -3.00 9.68
N LEU A 109 -8.05 -2.57 9.74
CA LEU A 109 -9.15 -3.19 9.01
C LEU A 109 -9.08 -2.94 7.49
N ILE A 110 -8.43 -1.87 7.02
CA ILE A 110 -8.37 -1.51 5.59
C ILE A 110 -7.82 -2.66 4.71
N PRO A 111 -6.64 -3.24 5.00
CA PRO A 111 -6.18 -4.40 4.24
C PRO A 111 -7.00 -5.68 4.52
N LEU A 112 -7.62 -5.80 5.69
CA LEU A 112 -8.33 -7.03 6.11
C LEU A 112 -9.67 -7.24 5.39
N VAL A 113 -10.28 -6.17 4.88
CA VAL A 113 -11.54 -6.26 4.12
C VAL A 113 -11.35 -6.65 2.65
N LEU A 114 -10.11 -6.88 2.19
CA LEU A 114 -9.79 -7.21 0.80
C LEU A 114 -9.94 -8.71 0.46
N GLY A 115 -10.89 -9.39 1.10
CA GLY A 115 -11.17 -10.83 0.86
C GLY A 115 -10.22 -11.80 1.57
N VAL A 116 -9.68 -11.39 2.72
CA VAL A 116 -8.68 -12.14 3.49
C VAL A 116 -9.26 -13.41 4.11
N LYS A 117 -8.47 -14.49 4.06
CA LYS A 117 -8.77 -15.80 4.68
C LYS A 117 -7.72 -16.22 5.71
N GLN A 118 -6.54 -15.60 5.69
CA GLN A 118 -5.47 -15.84 6.64
C GLN A 118 -4.80 -14.51 6.99
N VAL A 119 -4.65 -14.24 8.28
CA VAL A 119 -4.08 -13.01 8.80
C VAL A 119 -2.92 -13.35 9.73
N VAL A 120 -1.81 -12.64 9.59
CA VAL A 120 -0.72 -12.62 10.57
C VAL A 120 -0.57 -11.18 11.04
N LEU A 121 -0.75 -10.94 12.33
CA LEU A 121 -0.48 -9.65 12.96
C LEU A 121 0.81 -9.78 13.74
N VAL A 122 1.77 -8.92 13.44
CA VAL A 122 3.06 -8.82 14.13
C VAL A 122 3.14 -7.45 14.80
N GLY A 123 3.69 -7.40 16.00
CA GLY A 123 3.83 -6.17 16.77
C GLY A 123 4.16 -6.45 18.23
N ASP A 124 4.51 -5.39 18.94
CA ASP A 124 4.81 -5.41 20.37
C ASP A 124 3.98 -4.34 21.08
N HIS A 125 3.06 -4.78 21.94
CA HIS A 125 2.17 -3.91 22.70
C HIS A 125 2.89 -3.21 23.87
N CYS A 126 4.15 -3.55 24.13
CA CYS A 126 5.02 -2.80 25.03
C CYS A 126 5.80 -1.67 24.33
N GLN A 127 5.69 -1.54 23.00
CA GLN A 127 6.33 -0.47 22.22
C GLN A 127 5.32 0.65 21.87
N LEU A 128 5.56 1.37 20.78
CA LEU A 128 4.71 2.48 20.35
C LEU A 128 3.30 1.98 20.02
N GLY A 129 2.29 2.72 20.49
CA GLY A 129 0.90 2.56 20.10
C GLY A 129 0.44 3.62 19.09
N PRO A 130 -0.84 3.62 18.70
CA PRO A 130 -1.38 4.59 17.74
C PRO A 130 -1.42 6.02 18.31
N VAL A 131 -1.06 7.01 17.49
CA VAL A 131 -1.07 8.42 17.89
C VAL A 131 -2.47 9.02 17.68
N ILE A 132 -3.19 9.28 18.78
CA ILE A 132 -4.55 9.86 18.74
C ILE A 132 -4.55 11.31 19.25
N MET A 133 -4.67 12.27 18.34
CA MET A 133 -4.72 13.70 18.68
C MET A 133 -5.98 14.07 19.48
N CYS A 134 -7.12 13.46 19.14
CA CYS A 134 -8.39 13.71 19.83
C CYS A 134 -8.45 12.93 21.16
N LYS A 135 -8.19 13.62 22.27
CA LYS A 135 -8.24 13.01 23.62
C LYS A 135 -9.58 12.32 23.93
N LYS A 136 -10.71 12.82 23.41
CA LYS A 136 -12.03 12.19 23.58
C LYS A 136 -12.08 10.83 22.88
N ALA A 137 -11.58 10.74 21.64
CA ALA A 137 -11.53 9.49 20.89
C ALA A 137 -10.55 8.48 21.51
N ALA A 138 -9.39 8.95 21.98
CA ALA A 138 -8.42 8.12 22.69
C ALA A 138 -9.06 7.46 23.93
N ARG A 139 -9.72 8.26 24.78
CA ARG A 139 -10.45 7.74 25.96
C ARG A 139 -11.63 6.84 25.62
N ALA A 140 -12.21 6.98 24.43
CA ALA A 140 -13.26 6.11 23.93
C ALA A 140 -12.74 4.79 23.34
N GLY A 141 -11.42 4.53 23.37
CA GLY A 141 -10.82 3.28 22.96
C GLY A 141 -10.08 3.30 21.63
N LEU A 142 -10.07 4.42 20.88
CA LEU A 142 -9.40 4.48 19.57
C LEU A 142 -7.88 4.28 19.63
N ALA A 143 -7.28 4.49 20.80
CA ALA A 143 -5.85 4.24 21.03
C ALA A 143 -5.51 2.75 21.22
N GLN A 144 -6.50 1.88 21.31
CA GLN A 144 -6.30 0.43 21.34
C GLN A 144 -6.17 -0.09 19.91
N SER A 145 -5.06 -0.77 19.62
CA SER A 145 -4.84 -1.48 18.37
C SER A 145 -5.69 -2.76 18.29
N LEU A 146 -5.89 -3.25 17.06
CA LEU A 146 -6.53 -4.56 16.84
C LEU A 146 -5.77 -5.69 17.55
N PHE A 147 -4.43 -5.62 17.52
CA PHE A 147 -3.55 -6.60 18.16
C PHE A 147 -3.82 -6.67 19.68
N GLU A 148 -3.78 -5.53 20.37
CA GLU A 148 -4.03 -5.44 21.81
C GLU A 148 -5.42 -5.96 22.18
N ARG A 149 -6.45 -5.58 21.40
CA ARG A 149 -7.81 -6.07 21.64
C ARG A 149 -7.91 -7.60 21.56
N LEU A 150 -7.25 -8.21 20.58
CA LEU A 150 -7.23 -9.68 20.45
C LEU A 150 -6.50 -10.35 21.63
N VAL A 151 -5.39 -9.76 22.10
CA VAL A 151 -4.69 -10.24 23.30
C VAL A 151 -5.59 -10.18 24.53
N LEU A 152 -6.31 -9.08 24.74
CA LEU A 152 -7.27 -8.93 25.84
C LEU A 152 -8.43 -9.93 25.76
N LEU A 153 -8.83 -10.33 24.54
CA LEU A 153 -9.84 -11.38 24.30
C LEU A 153 -9.29 -12.81 24.46
N GLY A 154 -8.01 -12.96 24.85
CA GLY A 154 -7.39 -14.25 25.15
C GLY A 154 -6.66 -14.92 23.99
N VAL A 155 -6.48 -14.23 22.85
CA VAL A 155 -5.61 -14.70 21.77
C VAL A 155 -4.17 -14.61 22.24
N LYS A 156 -3.48 -15.75 22.35
CA LYS A 156 -2.09 -15.82 22.83
C LYS A 156 -1.11 -15.55 21.68
N PRO A 157 -0.30 -14.47 21.73
CA PRO A 157 0.73 -14.24 20.73
C PRO A 157 1.84 -15.28 20.80
N PHE A 158 2.42 -15.62 19.66
CA PHE A 158 3.69 -16.32 19.63
C PHE A 158 4.81 -15.32 19.90
N ARG A 159 5.53 -15.51 21.02
CA ARG A 159 6.63 -14.63 21.41
C ARG A 159 7.95 -15.16 20.87
N LEU A 160 8.70 -14.31 20.16
CA LEU A 160 10.08 -14.61 19.75
C LEU A 160 10.97 -14.51 21.01
N GLN A 161 11.82 -15.53 21.23
CA GLN A 161 12.74 -15.63 22.38
C GLN A 161 14.16 -15.24 21.98
#